data_AF-A0A957X946-F1
#
_entry.id   AF-A0A957X946-F1
#
_cell.length_a   1.000
_cell.length_b   1.000
_cell.length_c   1.000
_cell.angle_alpha   90.00
_cell.angle_beta   90.00
_cell.angle_gamma   90.00
#
_symmetry.space_group_name_H-M   'P 1'
#
loop_
_entity.id
_entity.type
_entity.pdbx_description
1 polymer ?
#
loop_
_entity_poly.entity_id
_entity_poly.type
_entity_poly.pdbx_seq_one_letter_code
_entity_poly.pdbx_strand_id
1 'polypeptide(L)'
;RGFNGGGGLAAARHLLNWGAWVQTVLTDLASAYTGSAAQQLQSLQAMAAPLAWAEEGWELPPADHVIDALIGCELQGVPHGATRDLIQLANSSVAPILSLDVPSGVDATTGECMTPHIRAAATMTLALPKRGLLQPAAQSAMGDLYLADSGVPPALFAQLGLDLPPLFAAETILPLSAHAGTVSVMGMDG
;
A
#
# COMPACT_ATOMS: atom_id res chain seq x y z
N ARG A 1 7.88 8.85 0.31
CA ARG A 1 8.91 9.19 -0.73
C ARG A 1 9.44 8.01 -1.58
N GLY A 2 9.38 6.75 -1.11
CA GLY A 2 9.85 5.59 -1.88
C GLY A 2 8.84 5.05 -2.90
N PHE A 3 9.04 3.81 -3.36
CA PHE A 3 8.17 3.16 -4.35
C PHE A 3 6.70 3.12 -3.92
N ASN A 4 6.42 2.79 -2.65
CA ASN A 4 5.03 2.75 -2.15
C ASN A 4 4.35 4.12 -2.23
N GLY A 5 5.07 5.17 -1.83
CA GLY A 5 4.60 6.54 -1.96
C GLY A 5 4.36 6.95 -3.41
N GLY A 6 5.20 6.51 -4.35
CA GLY A 6 4.95 6.71 -5.78
C GLY A 6 3.65 6.05 -6.27
N GLY A 7 3.35 4.84 -5.79
CA GLY A 7 2.08 4.15 -6.04
C GLY A 7 0.89 4.91 -5.47
N GLY A 8 0.99 5.40 -4.23
CA GLY A 8 -0.05 6.25 -3.61
C GLY A 8 -0.31 7.54 -4.39
N LEU A 9 0.75 8.21 -4.87
CA LEU A 9 0.62 9.41 -5.70
C LEU A 9 -0.02 9.11 -7.06
N ALA A 10 0.31 7.97 -7.67
CA ALA A 10 -0.36 7.52 -8.88
C ALA A 10 -1.85 7.24 -8.62
N ALA A 11 -2.19 6.54 -7.53
CA ALA A 11 -3.57 6.29 -7.13
C ALA A 11 -4.36 7.59 -6.93
N ALA A 12 -3.79 8.57 -6.21
CA ALA A 12 -4.39 9.89 -6.03
C ALA A 12 -4.70 10.56 -7.38
N ARG A 13 -3.76 10.52 -8.33
CA ARG A 13 -3.96 11.07 -9.68
C ARG A 13 -5.10 10.39 -10.43
N HIS A 14 -5.17 9.06 -10.36
CA HIS A 14 -6.25 8.30 -11.01
C HIS A 14 -7.62 8.57 -10.36
N LEU A 15 -7.69 8.61 -9.02
CA LEU A 15 -8.92 8.91 -8.28
C LEU A 15 -9.45 10.32 -8.58
N LEU A 16 -8.56 11.32 -8.66
CA LEU A 16 -8.92 12.67 -9.10
C LEU A 16 -9.51 12.66 -10.52
N ASN A 17 -8.90 11.93 -11.45
CA ASN A 17 -9.40 11.80 -12.82
C ASN A 17 -10.74 11.06 -12.89
N TRP A 18 -11.07 10.23 -11.90
CA TRP A 18 -12.37 9.57 -11.78
C TRP A 18 -13.43 10.45 -11.08
N GLY A 19 -13.08 11.67 -10.68
CA GLY A 19 -13.98 12.61 -10.04
C GLY A 19 -14.10 12.46 -8.52
N ALA A 20 -13.23 11.68 -7.89
CA ALA A 20 -13.19 11.62 -6.43
C ALA A 20 -12.59 12.91 -5.83
N TRP A 21 -13.04 13.26 -4.63
CA TRP A 21 -12.35 14.27 -3.82
C TRP A 21 -11.16 13.61 -3.13
N VAL A 22 -9.95 14.12 -3.38
CA VAL A 22 -8.71 13.53 -2.88
C VAL A 22 -7.86 14.59 -2.19
N GLN A 23 -7.56 14.38 -0.91
CA GLN A 23 -6.49 15.08 -0.20
C GLN A 23 -5.28 14.14 -0.11
N THR A 24 -4.14 14.56 -0.67
CA THR A 24 -2.88 13.82 -0.50
C THR A 24 -2.06 14.45 0.62
N VAL A 25 -1.58 13.64 1.57
CA VAL A 25 -0.72 14.10 2.67
C VAL A 25 0.66 13.47 2.51
N LEU A 26 1.71 14.30 2.50
CA LEU A 26 3.09 13.92 2.22
C LEU A 26 3.91 13.94 3.52
N THR A 27 4.78 12.96 3.71
CA THR A 27 5.67 12.85 4.89
C THR A 27 6.87 13.78 4.84
N ASP A 28 7.27 14.19 3.64
CA ASP A 28 8.49 14.95 3.39
C ASP A 28 8.22 16.08 2.40
N LEU A 29 9.11 17.08 2.38
CA LEU A 29 9.09 18.12 1.35
C LEU A 29 9.29 17.52 -0.05
N ALA A 30 8.76 18.20 -1.07
CA ALA A 30 8.82 17.72 -2.46
C ALA A 30 10.25 17.40 -2.94
N SER A 31 11.26 18.14 -2.46
CA SER A 31 12.68 17.92 -2.80
C SER A 31 13.25 16.59 -2.30
N ALA A 32 12.60 15.92 -1.34
CA ALA A 32 13.00 14.62 -0.84
C ALA A 32 12.48 13.45 -1.71
N TYR A 33 11.57 13.72 -2.65
CA TYR A 33 11.03 12.71 -3.56
C TYR A 33 11.95 12.59 -4.77
N THR A 34 12.27 11.36 -5.16
CA THR A 34 13.13 11.07 -6.31
C THR A 34 12.49 10.00 -7.20
N GLY A 35 13.05 9.78 -8.40
CA GLY A 35 12.60 8.73 -9.32
C GLY A 35 11.12 8.84 -9.68
N SER A 36 10.43 7.69 -9.72
CA SER A 36 9.01 7.61 -10.09
C SER A 36 8.08 8.37 -9.13
N ALA A 37 8.41 8.40 -7.83
CA ALA A 37 7.62 9.14 -6.85
C ALA A 37 7.66 10.65 -7.10
N ALA A 38 8.82 11.19 -7.48
CA ALA A 38 8.95 12.60 -7.89
C ALA A 38 8.12 12.92 -9.14
N GLN A 39 8.12 12.03 -10.14
CA GLN A 39 7.35 12.21 -11.37
C GLN A 39 5.84 12.24 -11.10
N GLN A 40 5.33 11.37 -10.23
CA GLN A 40 3.91 11.38 -9.84
C GLN A 40 3.57 12.63 -9.04
N LEU A 41 4.44 13.06 -8.11
CA LEU A 41 4.24 14.29 -7.36
C LEU A 41 4.20 15.52 -8.29
N GLN A 42 5.12 15.61 -9.25
CA GLN A 42 5.12 16.68 -10.26
C GLN A 42 3.84 16.68 -11.08
N SER A 43 3.30 15.50 -11.43
CA SER A 43 2.04 15.37 -12.16
C SER A 43 0.86 15.91 -11.34
N LEU A 44 0.78 15.55 -10.05
CA LEU A 44 -0.24 16.08 -9.14
C LEU A 44 -0.14 17.60 -8.96
N GLN A 45 1.08 18.14 -8.86
CA GLN A 45 1.31 19.58 -8.80
C GLN A 45 0.84 20.29 -10.08
N ALA A 46 1.13 19.71 -11.25
CA ALA A 46 0.68 20.27 -12.54
C ALA A 46 -0.85 20.22 -12.69
N MET A 47 -1.51 19.28 -12.02
CA MET A 47 -2.98 19.19 -11.94
C MET A 47 -3.59 20.13 -10.88
N ALA A 48 -2.77 20.91 -10.16
CA ALA A 48 -3.18 21.68 -8.99
C ALA A 48 -3.95 20.82 -7.96
N ALA A 49 -3.53 19.57 -7.78
CA ALA A 49 -4.15 18.65 -6.84
C ALA A 49 -4.01 19.16 -5.38
N PRO A 50 -4.97 18.83 -4.49
CA PRO A 50 -4.84 19.14 -3.07
C PRO A 50 -3.70 18.34 -2.43
N LEU A 51 -2.59 19.03 -2.16
CA LEU A 51 -1.40 18.49 -1.50
C LEU A 51 -1.23 19.16 -0.14
N ALA A 52 -0.98 18.36 0.88
CA ALA A 52 -0.60 18.80 2.21
C ALA A 52 0.69 18.11 2.64
N TRP A 53 1.40 18.73 3.56
CA TRP A 53 2.58 18.17 4.20
C TRP A 53 2.24 17.89 5.66
N ALA A 54 2.60 16.71 6.14
CA ALA A 54 2.40 16.35 7.52
C ALA A 54 3.32 17.23 8.38
N GLU A 55 2.68 18.08 9.18
CA GLU A 55 3.30 18.91 10.19
C GLU A 55 2.81 18.47 11.58
N GLU A 56 3.48 18.95 12.63
CA GLU A 56 3.04 18.68 14.00
C GLU A 56 1.62 19.20 14.21
N GLY A 57 0.72 18.35 14.76
CA GLY A 57 -0.68 18.70 14.98
C GLY A 57 -1.57 18.65 13.74
N TRP A 58 -1.09 18.10 12.63
CA TRP A 58 -1.94 17.85 11.45
C TRP A 58 -3.12 16.92 11.81
N GLU A 59 -4.31 17.28 11.33
CA GLU A 59 -5.52 16.47 11.49
C GLU A 59 -5.95 15.86 10.15
N LEU A 60 -6.38 14.61 10.17
CA LEU A 60 -6.92 13.97 8.98
C LEU A 60 -8.31 14.57 8.69
N PRO A 61 -8.55 15.12 7.49
CA PRO A 61 -9.90 15.56 7.13
C PRO A 61 -10.86 14.36 7.09
N PRO A 62 -12.17 14.58 7.28
CA PRO A 62 -13.17 13.53 7.07
C PRO A 62 -13.01 12.91 5.68
N ALA A 63 -13.00 11.58 5.63
CA ALA A 63 -12.86 10.83 4.40
C ALA A 63 -13.72 9.56 4.48
N ASP A 64 -14.20 9.10 3.33
CA ASP A 64 -14.89 7.82 3.23
C ASP A 64 -13.90 6.64 3.26
N HIS A 65 -12.65 6.89 2.82
CA HIS A 65 -11.58 5.91 2.74
C HIS A 65 -10.21 6.55 2.99
N VAL A 66 -9.27 5.78 3.56
CA VAL A 66 -7.86 6.14 3.69
C VAL A 66 -7.01 5.19 2.87
N ILE A 67 -6.08 5.71 2.08
CA ILE A 67 -5.08 4.89 1.38
C ILE A 67 -3.75 5.04 2.12
N ASP A 68 -3.28 3.92 2.68
CA ASP A 68 -1.95 3.83 3.27
C ASP A 68 -0.93 3.50 2.18
N ALA A 69 -0.09 4.49 1.88
CA ALA A 69 1.04 4.38 0.95
C ALA A 69 2.33 4.95 1.57
N LEU A 70 2.45 4.93 2.91
CA LEU A 70 3.58 5.56 3.60
C LEU A 70 4.86 4.75 3.42
N ILE A 71 4.80 3.45 3.75
CA ILE A 71 5.91 2.49 3.68
C ILE A 71 5.36 1.16 3.14
N GLY A 72 6.04 0.57 2.15
CA GLY A 72 5.69 -0.75 1.60
C GLY A 72 6.63 -1.84 2.13
N CYS A 73 7.06 -2.76 1.27
CA CYS A 73 7.97 -3.84 1.65
C CYS A 73 9.37 -3.41 2.15
N GLU A 74 9.75 -2.14 1.95
CA GLU A 74 11.07 -1.60 2.30
C GLU A 74 11.16 -1.03 3.73
N LEU A 75 10.31 -1.48 4.66
CA LEU A 75 10.34 -1.03 6.05
C LEU A 75 11.74 -1.24 6.67
N GLN A 76 12.24 -0.19 7.35
CA GLN A 76 13.51 -0.22 8.09
C GLN A 76 13.25 0.20 9.53
N GLY A 77 13.12 -0.79 10.41
CA GLY A 77 12.85 -0.56 11.84
C GLY A 77 11.49 0.07 12.12
N VAL A 78 11.38 0.70 13.30
CA VAL A 78 10.13 1.26 13.80
C VAL A 78 9.79 2.60 13.09
N PRO A 79 8.54 2.80 12.63
CA PRO A 79 8.10 4.09 12.09
C PRO A 79 8.35 5.24 13.07
N HIS A 80 8.82 6.37 12.56
CA HIS A 80 9.18 7.56 13.34
C HIS A 80 8.77 8.86 12.64
N GLY A 81 8.81 9.97 13.37
CA GLY A 81 8.46 11.30 12.86
C GLY A 81 7.06 11.35 12.23
N ALA A 82 6.95 12.10 11.12
CA ALA A 82 5.69 12.26 10.40
C ALA A 82 5.02 10.94 10.02
N THR A 83 5.79 9.90 9.67
CA THR A 83 5.22 8.60 9.32
C THR A 83 4.55 7.94 10.52
N ARG A 84 5.16 7.97 11.70
CA ARG A 84 4.55 7.47 12.94
C ARG A 84 3.23 8.19 13.22
N ASP A 85 3.24 9.52 13.09
CA ASP A 85 2.10 10.37 13.43
C ASP A 85 0.94 10.14 12.45
N LEU A 86 1.22 10.04 11.15
CA LEU A 86 0.22 9.69 10.14
C LEU A 86 -0.36 8.28 10.32
N ILE A 87 0.45 7.30 10.73
CA ILE A 87 -0.07 5.96 11.06
C ILE A 87 -1.06 6.04 12.22
N GLN A 88 -0.74 6.80 13.27
CA GLN A 88 -1.63 6.98 14.42
C GLN A 88 -2.93 7.70 14.04
N LEU A 89 -2.84 8.75 13.24
CA LEU A 89 -4.00 9.50 12.73
C LEU A 89 -4.89 8.65 11.80
N ALA A 90 -4.29 7.87 10.91
CA ALA A 90 -5.05 6.96 10.05
C ALA A 90 -5.82 5.94 10.92
N ASN A 91 -5.14 5.33 11.89
CA ASN A 91 -5.73 4.34 12.80
C ASN A 91 -6.79 4.87 13.77
N SER A 92 -6.87 6.19 13.98
CA SER A 92 -7.91 6.85 14.78
C SER A 92 -9.09 7.31 13.93
N SER A 93 -8.97 7.31 12.60
CA SER A 93 -10.06 7.58 11.68
C SER A 93 -11.12 6.47 11.75
N VAL A 94 -12.38 6.84 11.53
CA VAL A 94 -13.48 5.89 11.35
C VAL A 94 -13.51 5.29 9.94
N ALA A 95 -12.78 5.89 9.00
CA ALA A 95 -12.73 5.44 7.62
C ALA A 95 -11.92 4.14 7.48
N PRO A 96 -12.40 3.15 6.70
CA PRO A 96 -11.61 1.96 6.41
C PRO A 96 -10.32 2.31 5.65
N ILE A 97 -9.23 1.68 6.06
CA ILE A 97 -7.89 1.87 5.47
C ILE A 97 -7.63 0.77 4.45
N LEU A 98 -7.22 1.16 3.24
CA LEU A 98 -6.64 0.28 2.22
C LEU A 98 -5.13 0.49 2.20
N SER A 99 -4.36 -0.53 2.54
CA SER A 99 -2.89 -0.48 2.45
C SER A 99 -2.41 -0.92 1.07
N LEU A 100 -1.50 -0.14 0.50
CA LEU A 100 -0.76 -0.49 -0.70
C LEU A 100 0.46 -1.32 -0.32
N ASP A 101 0.62 -2.45 -1.00
CA ASP A 101 1.73 -3.39 -0.90
C ASP A 101 1.76 -4.23 0.39
N VAL A 102 1.97 -3.56 1.52
CA VAL A 102 2.06 -4.07 2.90
C VAL A 102 1.61 -2.94 3.82
N PRO A 103 0.81 -3.19 4.89
CA PRO A 103 0.47 -2.15 5.84
C PRO A 103 1.71 -1.48 6.45
N SER A 104 1.76 -0.16 6.43
CA SER A 104 2.91 0.58 6.94
C SER A 104 3.20 0.22 8.40
N GLY A 105 4.44 -0.16 8.69
CA GLY A 105 4.85 -0.63 10.00
C GLY A 105 4.77 -2.15 10.19
N VAL A 106 4.40 -2.93 9.17
CA VAL A 106 4.51 -4.39 9.16
C VAL A 106 5.77 -4.83 8.40
N ASP A 107 6.56 -5.71 9.00
CA ASP A 107 7.74 -6.29 8.35
C ASP A 107 7.31 -7.29 7.25
N ALA A 108 7.71 -7.01 6.00
CA ALA A 108 7.34 -7.80 4.84
C ALA A 108 7.95 -9.22 4.81
N THR A 109 8.91 -9.52 5.68
CA THR A 109 9.58 -10.82 5.76
C THR A 109 9.06 -11.64 6.94
N THR A 110 9.02 -11.04 8.12
CA THR A 110 8.67 -11.72 9.38
C THR A 110 7.19 -11.62 9.73
N GLY A 111 6.47 -10.63 9.16
CA GLY A 111 5.10 -10.30 9.53
C GLY A 111 4.99 -9.62 10.89
N GLU A 112 6.10 -9.24 11.51
CA GLU A 112 6.11 -8.53 12.78
C GLU A 112 5.49 -7.14 12.61
N CYS A 113 4.54 -6.82 13.48
CA CYS A 113 3.85 -5.54 13.51
C CYS A 113 4.58 -4.58 14.46
N MET A 114 5.29 -3.59 13.91
CA MET A 114 5.95 -2.54 14.69
C MET A 114 4.92 -1.66 15.40
N THR A 115 5.31 -0.95 16.45
CA THR A 115 4.42 -0.01 17.14
C THR A 115 4.84 1.44 16.86
N PRO A 116 4.00 2.27 16.20
CA PRO A 116 2.70 1.93 15.61
C PRO A 116 2.82 1.27 14.22
N HIS A 117 1.78 0.55 13.80
CA HIS A 117 1.56 0.02 12.44
C HIS A 117 0.11 0.29 11.99
N ILE A 118 -0.14 0.31 10.68
CA ILE A 118 -1.48 0.46 10.11
C ILE A 118 -2.33 -0.79 10.35
N ARG A 119 -3.60 -0.58 10.72
CA ARG A 119 -4.62 -1.62 10.81
C ARG A 119 -5.57 -1.48 9.62
N ALA A 120 -5.26 -2.18 8.55
CA ALA A 120 -5.99 -2.08 7.30
C ALA A 120 -7.31 -2.88 7.35
N ALA A 121 -8.34 -2.35 6.68
CA ALA A 121 -9.52 -3.14 6.33
C ALA A 121 -9.21 -4.08 5.16
N ALA A 122 -8.31 -3.67 4.26
CA ALA A 122 -7.80 -4.48 3.17
C ALA A 122 -6.36 -4.08 2.79
N THR A 123 -5.62 -5.01 2.21
CA THR A 123 -4.28 -4.80 1.65
C THR A 123 -4.24 -5.22 0.18
N MET A 124 -3.80 -4.32 -0.69
CA MET A 124 -3.56 -4.58 -2.11
C MET A 124 -2.07 -4.82 -2.34
N THR A 125 -1.65 -6.08 -2.40
CA THR A 125 -0.24 -6.42 -2.61
C THR A 125 0.14 -6.46 -4.10
N LEU A 126 1.40 -6.12 -4.41
CA LEU A 126 1.91 -6.04 -5.78
C LEU A 126 2.96 -7.11 -6.07
N ALA A 127 3.10 -7.49 -7.35
CA ALA A 127 3.94 -8.58 -7.86
C ALA A 127 3.55 -9.95 -7.29
N LEU A 128 3.84 -10.21 -6.02
CA LEU A 128 3.39 -11.39 -5.25
C LEU A 128 3.20 -11.01 -3.77
N PRO A 129 2.39 -11.76 -3.02
CA PRO A 129 2.27 -11.59 -1.57
C PRO A 129 3.60 -11.76 -0.86
N LYS A 130 3.91 -10.82 0.02
CA LYS A 130 5.14 -10.83 0.82
C LYS A 130 5.00 -11.90 1.88
N ARG A 131 6.08 -12.62 2.17
CA ARG A 131 6.07 -13.72 3.17
C ARG A 131 5.51 -13.29 4.52
N GLY A 132 5.82 -12.07 4.96
CA GLY A 132 5.34 -11.49 6.20
C GLY A 132 3.82 -11.37 6.27
N LEU A 133 3.15 -11.03 5.16
CA LEU A 133 1.68 -10.99 5.09
C LEU A 133 1.02 -12.36 5.27
N LEU A 134 1.76 -13.44 5.01
CA LEU A 134 1.26 -14.81 5.21
C LEU A 134 1.49 -15.33 6.63
N GLN A 135 2.15 -14.56 7.50
CA GLN A 135 2.39 -14.96 8.88
C GLN A 135 1.20 -14.62 9.78
N PRO A 136 0.91 -15.44 10.82
CA PRO A 136 -0.14 -15.15 11.79
C PRO A 136 -0.01 -13.77 12.44
N ALA A 137 1.21 -13.28 12.63
CA ALA A 137 1.50 -11.98 13.24
C ALA A 137 0.94 -10.79 12.45
N ALA A 138 0.83 -10.89 11.12
CA ALA A 138 0.33 -9.83 10.25
C ALA A 138 -1.20 -9.85 10.06
N GLN A 139 -1.88 -10.93 10.46
CA GLN A 139 -3.32 -11.12 10.20
C GLN A 139 -4.18 -10.02 10.80
N SER A 140 -3.82 -9.52 11.99
CA SER A 140 -4.56 -8.44 12.65
C SER A 140 -4.36 -7.06 12.01
N ALA A 141 -3.36 -6.92 11.13
CA ALA A 141 -2.99 -5.65 10.50
C ALA A 141 -3.40 -5.57 9.03
N MET A 142 -3.47 -6.69 8.30
CA MET A 142 -3.63 -6.66 6.83
C MET A 142 -5.08 -6.59 6.32
N GLY A 143 -6.06 -7.02 7.13
CA GLY A 143 -7.45 -7.16 6.67
C GLY A 143 -7.60 -8.15 5.51
N ASP A 144 -8.52 -7.90 4.60
CA ASP A 144 -8.69 -8.70 3.39
C ASP A 144 -7.49 -8.53 2.44
N LEU A 145 -6.96 -9.62 1.89
CA LEU A 145 -5.79 -9.59 1.02
C LEU A 145 -6.18 -9.70 -0.45
N TYR A 146 -5.63 -8.80 -1.27
CA TYR A 146 -5.81 -8.78 -2.72
C TYR A 146 -4.45 -8.73 -3.42
N LEU A 147 -4.36 -9.34 -4.60
CA LEU A 147 -3.22 -9.25 -5.50
C LEU A 147 -3.63 -8.48 -6.76
N ALA A 148 -2.94 -7.37 -7.04
CA ALA A 148 -3.17 -6.59 -8.25
C ALA A 148 -2.13 -6.88 -9.34
N ASP A 149 -2.58 -6.82 -10.59
CA ASP A 149 -1.68 -6.82 -11.75
C ASP A 149 -0.88 -5.52 -11.80
N SER A 150 0.42 -5.62 -11.55
CA SER A 150 1.37 -4.51 -11.68
C SER A 150 2.18 -4.56 -12.98
N GLY A 151 1.81 -5.43 -13.93
CA GLY A 151 2.48 -5.60 -15.21
C GLY A 151 3.80 -6.37 -15.13
N VAL A 152 4.04 -7.12 -14.05
CA VAL A 152 5.24 -7.95 -13.91
C VAL A 152 5.18 -9.12 -14.90
N PRO A 153 6.18 -9.27 -15.80
CA PRO A 153 6.16 -10.35 -16.77
C PRO A 153 6.20 -11.74 -16.10
N PRO A 154 5.36 -12.71 -16.50
CA PRO A 154 5.37 -14.06 -15.92
C PRO A 154 6.74 -14.75 -15.97
N ALA A 155 7.56 -14.43 -16.98
CA ALA A 155 8.93 -14.94 -17.11
C ALA A 155 9.83 -14.60 -15.92
N LEU A 156 9.56 -13.51 -15.19
CA LEU A 156 10.31 -13.14 -13.99
C LEU A 156 10.01 -14.11 -12.83
N PHE A 157 8.76 -14.55 -12.69
CA PHE A 157 8.40 -15.56 -11.69
C PHE A 157 9.02 -16.93 -12.01
N ALA A 158 9.05 -17.31 -13.30
CA ALA A 158 9.70 -18.54 -13.74
C ALA A 158 11.21 -18.56 -13.41
N GLN A 159 11.90 -17.40 -13.51
CA GLN A 159 13.32 -17.28 -13.10
C GLN A 159 13.53 -17.48 -11.59
N LEU A 160 12.49 -17.25 -10.78
CA LEU A 160 12.47 -17.54 -9.35
C LEU A 160 12.04 -18.98 -9.04
N GLY A 161 11.84 -19.81 -10.06
CA GLY A 161 11.38 -21.20 -9.91
C GLY A 161 9.90 -21.34 -9.58
N LEU A 162 9.10 -20.29 -9.83
CA LEU A 162 7.65 -20.30 -9.61
C LEU A 162 6.93 -20.56 -10.93
N ASP A 163 6.24 -21.70 -11.02
CA ASP A 163 5.35 -22.04 -12.12
C ASP A 163 3.92 -21.57 -11.78
N LEU A 164 3.60 -20.33 -12.18
CA LEU A 164 2.32 -19.71 -11.90
C LEU A 164 1.42 -19.80 -13.13
N PRO A 165 0.11 -20.10 -12.96
CA PRO A 165 -0.83 -19.97 -14.06
C PRO A 165 -0.94 -18.50 -14.49
N PRO A 166 -1.61 -18.21 -15.63
CA PRO A 166 -1.89 -16.84 -16.07
C PRO A 166 -2.85 -16.13 -15.10
N LEU A 167 -2.34 -15.62 -13.97
CA LEU A 167 -3.12 -15.12 -12.84
C LEU A 167 -4.15 -14.07 -13.26
N PHE A 168 -3.75 -13.14 -14.12
CA PHE A 168 -4.57 -11.99 -14.51
C PHE A 168 -5.24 -12.15 -15.89
N ALA A 169 -5.51 -13.38 -16.31
CA ALA A 169 -6.15 -13.64 -17.61
C ALA A 169 -7.60 -13.14 -17.69
N ALA A 170 -8.31 -13.09 -16.56
CA ALA A 170 -9.71 -12.68 -16.49
C ALA A 170 -9.91 -11.36 -15.72
N GLU A 171 -9.20 -11.20 -14.60
CA GLU A 171 -9.36 -10.08 -13.68
C GLU A 171 -7.99 -9.46 -13.36
N THR A 172 -7.95 -8.15 -13.13
CA THR A 172 -6.70 -7.44 -12.75
C THR A 172 -6.49 -7.34 -11.24
N ILE A 173 -7.47 -7.77 -10.45
CA ILE A 173 -7.44 -7.80 -8.99
C ILE A 173 -7.97 -9.16 -8.54
N LEU A 174 -7.16 -9.90 -7.80
CA LEU A 174 -7.47 -11.24 -7.35
C LEU A 174 -7.60 -11.26 -5.83
N PRO A 175 -8.75 -11.65 -5.27
CA PRO A 175 -8.87 -11.87 -3.84
C PRO A 175 -8.06 -13.11 -3.41
N LEU A 176 -7.34 -13.01 -2.30
CA LEU A 176 -6.45 -14.06 -1.80
C LEU A 176 -6.94 -14.61 -0.47
N SER A 177 -6.71 -15.90 -0.26
CA SER A 177 -6.78 -16.55 1.06
C SER A 177 -5.39 -17.01 1.47
N ALA A 178 -4.98 -16.67 2.70
CA ALA A 178 -3.71 -17.10 3.28
C ALA A 178 -3.99 -18.09 4.43
N HIS A 179 -3.56 -19.34 4.28
CA HIS A 179 -3.69 -20.37 5.30
C HIS A 179 -2.37 -21.14 5.44
N ALA A 180 -1.86 -21.22 6.67
CA ALA A 180 -0.67 -22.00 7.02
C ALA A 180 0.57 -21.74 6.13
N GLY A 181 0.77 -20.49 5.69
CA GLY A 181 1.89 -20.11 4.82
C GLY A 181 1.68 -20.41 3.33
N THR A 182 0.53 -20.98 2.95
CA THR A 182 0.10 -21.13 1.56
C THR A 182 -0.87 -19.99 1.21
N VAL A 183 -0.79 -19.53 -0.04
CA VAL A 183 -1.72 -18.54 -0.59
C VAL A 183 -2.47 -19.15 -1.77
N SER A 184 -3.78 -18.94 -1.83
CA SER A 184 -4.62 -19.32 -2.96
C SER A 184 -5.45 -18.13 -3.44
N VAL A 185 -5.77 -18.11 -4.73
CA VAL A 185 -6.72 -17.16 -5.30
C VAL A 185 -8.12 -17.67 -5.02
N MET A 186 -8.95 -16.86 -4.37
CA MET A 186 -10.33 -17.24 -4.06
C MET A 186 -11.16 -17.30 -5.36
N GLY A 187 -11.93 -18.39 -5.54
CA GLY A 187 -12.77 -18.58 -6.72
C GLY A 187 -12.05 -19.11 -7.96
N MET A 188 -10.73 -19.35 -7.89
CA MET A 188 -10.04 -20.21 -8.84
C MET A 188 -9.94 -21.61 -8.22
N ASP A 189 -10.82 -22.51 -8.63
CA ASP A 189 -10.71 -23.92 -8.26
C ASP A 189 -9.42 -24.48 -8.87
N GLY A 190 -8.50 -24.94 -8.01
CA GLY A 190 -7.28 -25.68 -8.35
C GLY A 190 -7.29 -27.04 -7.66
#